data_AF-A0A2R6PDA5-F1
#
_entry.id   AF-A0A2R6PDA5-F1
#
_cell.length_a   1.000
_cell.length_b   1.000
_cell.length_c   1.000
_cell.angle_alpha   90.00
_cell.angle_beta   90.00
_cell.angle_gamma   90.00
#
_symmetry.space_group_name_H-M   'P 1'
#
loop_
_entity.id
_entity.type
_entity.pdbx_description
1 polymer ?
#
loop_
_entity_poly.entity_id
_entity_poly.type
_entity_poly.pdbx_seq_one_letter_code
_entity_poly.pdbx_strand_id
1 'polypeptide(L)'
;MKQGRKRHKQAPLTLESKLLFIIRIGVKNDMHPTTRKFLYSLRLRRIFSGVFVKANERTVKILQRVQPYVTYGYPNLKSVKDLIYKKGLGKIEKQRVPLTDNNIIEQELGKYGILCIEDIVNEVAIVGPHFKEVTSFLSLHTQQDRNSTEGKEKA
;
A
#
# COMPACT_ATOMS: atom_id res chain seq x y z
N MET A 1 -9.44 -15.09 -42.28
CA MET A 1 -9.48 -13.71 -41.78
C MET A 1 -8.84 -13.64 -40.40
N LYS A 2 -7.65 -13.05 -40.26
CA LYS A 2 -6.97 -12.90 -38.97
C LYS A 2 -7.47 -11.63 -38.28
N GLN A 3 -8.36 -11.76 -37.30
CA GLN A 3 -8.76 -10.62 -36.46
C GLN A 3 -7.60 -10.25 -35.52
N GLY A 4 -6.87 -9.20 -35.88
CA GLY A 4 -5.89 -8.58 -34.99
C GLY A 4 -6.60 -7.98 -33.78
N ARG A 5 -6.34 -8.54 -32.59
CA ARG A 5 -6.75 -7.94 -31.31
C ARG A 5 -6.17 -6.54 -31.21
N LYS A 6 -7.00 -5.50 -31.35
CA LYS A 6 -6.62 -4.12 -31.08
C LYS A 6 -6.18 -4.04 -29.62
N ARG A 7 -4.87 -3.90 -29.39
CA ARG A 7 -4.33 -3.60 -28.06
C ARG A 7 -4.89 -2.24 -27.67
N HIS A 8 -5.71 -2.17 -26.61
CA HIS A 8 -5.98 -0.91 -25.94
C HIS A 8 -4.64 -0.31 -25.55
N LYS A 9 -4.18 0.73 -26.27
CA LYS A 9 -3.06 1.55 -25.83
C LYS A 9 -3.54 2.25 -24.56
N GLN A 10 -3.16 1.70 -23.42
CA GLN A 10 -3.36 2.37 -22.14
C GLN A 10 -2.57 3.66 -22.18
N ALA A 11 -3.20 4.77 -21.80
CA ALA A 11 -2.53 6.07 -21.73
C ALA A 11 -1.27 5.96 -20.86
N PRO A 12 -0.18 6.67 -21.20
CA PRO A 12 0.98 6.76 -20.32
C PRO A 12 0.50 7.31 -18.98
N LEU A 13 0.63 6.52 -17.92
CA LEU A 13 0.38 7.01 -16.57
C LEU A 13 1.49 8.01 -16.24
N THR A 14 1.15 9.29 -16.23
CA THR A 14 2.02 10.35 -15.76
C THR A 14 2.24 10.18 -14.25
N LEU A 15 3.51 10.12 -13.84
CA LEU A 15 3.88 10.05 -12.43
C LEU A 15 3.76 11.44 -11.82
N GLU A 16 2.63 11.73 -11.18
CA GLU A 16 2.36 13.03 -10.55
C GLU A 16 3.12 13.19 -9.22
N SER A 17 3.45 12.07 -8.56
CA SER A 17 4.22 12.06 -7.32
C SER A 17 5.13 10.84 -7.23
N LYS A 18 6.18 10.95 -6.42
CA LYS A 18 7.16 9.88 -6.13
C LYS A 18 6.58 8.80 -5.21
N LEU A 19 5.46 9.07 -4.53
CA LEU A 19 4.85 8.19 -3.53
C LEU A 19 3.48 7.69 -3.99
N LEU A 20 3.29 6.37 -3.99
CA LEU A 20 1.99 5.73 -4.21
C LEU A 20 1.52 5.03 -2.95
N PHE A 21 0.24 5.13 -2.65
CA PHE A 21 -0.44 4.27 -1.69
C PHE A 21 -1.33 3.29 -2.44
N ILE A 22 -1.18 2.00 -2.16
CA ILE A 22 -1.88 0.91 -2.84
C ILE A 22 -2.67 0.11 -1.80
N ILE A 23 -3.95 -0.14 -2.05
CA ILE A 23 -4.83 -0.94 -1.20
C ILE A 23 -5.37 -2.12 -2.02
N ARG A 24 -5.37 -3.32 -1.42
CA ARG A 24 -6.01 -4.49 -2.02
C ARG A 24 -7.51 -4.52 -1.74
N ILE A 25 -8.33 -4.60 -2.79
CA ILE A 25 -9.82 -4.52 -2.71
C ILE A 25 -10.55 -5.81 -3.15
N GLY A 26 -9.86 -6.77 -3.76
CA GLY A 26 -10.51 -7.90 -4.45
C GLY A 26 -10.89 -9.11 -3.59
N VAL A 27 -12.09 -9.66 -3.84
CA VAL A 27 -12.74 -10.80 -3.14
C VAL A 27 -12.61 -12.15 -3.89
N LYS A 28 -12.01 -12.21 -5.08
CA LYS A 28 -11.96 -13.45 -5.89
C LYS A 28 -10.95 -14.49 -5.37
N ASN A 29 -11.43 -15.69 -5.07
CA ASN A 29 -10.62 -16.86 -4.68
C ASN A 29 -9.81 -17.45 -5.85
N ASP A 30 -10.27 -17.29 -7.09
CA ASP A 30 -9.57 -17.80 -8.27
C ASP A 30 -8.78 -16.68 -8.98
N MET A 31 -7.48 -16.66 -8.74
CA MET A 31 -6.55 -15.68 -9.26
C MET A 31 -5.40 -16.38 -9.97
N HIS A 32 -5.19 -16.01 -11.24
CA HIS A 32 -4.10 -16.53 -12.04
C HIS A 32 -2.75 -16.43 -11.29
N PRO A 33 -1.91 -17.48 -11.30
CA PRO A 33 -0.67 -17.51 -10.52
C PRO A 33 0.25 -16.30 -10.76
N THR A 34 0.28 -15.78 -11.99
CA THR A 34 1.07 -14.59 -12.33
C THR A 34 0.58 -13.33 -11.62
N THR A 35 -0.74 -13.11 -11.55
CA THR A 35 -1.33 -11.97 -10.83
C THR A 35 -1.04 -12.06 -9.33
N ARG A 36 -1.11 -13.27 -8.78
CA ARG A 36 -0.76 -13.54 -7.37
C ARG A 36 0.70 -13.19 -7.08
N LYS A 37 1.62 -13.59 -7.97
CA LYS A 37 3.05 -13.24 -7.86
C LYS A 37 3.26 -11.71 -7.85
N PHE A 38 2.56 -10.97 -8.70
CA PHE A 38 2.63 -9.51 -8.71
C PHE A 38 2.11 -8.88 -7.40
N LEU A 39 0.95 -9.29 -6.89
CA LEU A 39 0.44 -8.80 -5.61
C LEU A 39 1.39 -9.11 -4.44
N TYR A 40 1.97 -10.31 -4.43
CA TYR A 40 2.91 -10.70 -3.38
C TYR A 40 4.22 -9.92 -3.45
N SER A 41 4.68 -9.57 -4.66
CA SER A 41 5.84 -8.67 -4.83
C SER A 41 5.59 -7.27 -4.26
N LEU A 42 4.33 -6.81 -4.27
CA LEU A 42 3.89 -5.56 -3.64
C LEU A 42 3.57 -5.72 -2.14
N ARG A 43 3.73 -6.92 -1.56
CA ARG A 43 3.37 -7.26 -0.17
C ARG A 43 1.86 -7.26 0.14
N LEU A 44 1.00 -7.22 -0.88
CA LEU A 44 -0.46 -7.17 -0.76
C LEU A 44 -1.08 -8.57 -0.62
N ARG A 45 -0.78 -9.26 0.48
CA ARG A 45 -1.21 -10.65 0.73
C ARG A 45 -2.64 -10.78 1.26
N ARG A 46 -3.12 -9.80 2.04
CA ARG A 46 -4.45 -9.82 2.66
C ARG A 46 -5.38 -8.83 1.96
N ILE A 47 -6.68 -9.12 1.95
CA ILE A 47 -7.67 -8.14 1.49
C ILE A 47 -7.66 -6.97 2.46
N PHE A 48 -7.80 -5.76 1.94
CA PHE A 48 -7.71 -4.50 2.68
C PHE A 48 -6.37 -4.29 3.41
N SER A 49 -5.29 -4.89 2.91
CA SER A 49 -3.95 -4.44 3.28
C SER A 49 -3.54 -3.25 2.41
N GLY A 50 -2.89 -2.26 3.03
CA GLY A 50 -2.30 -1.11 2.36
C GLY A 50 -0.78 -1.14 2.36
N VAL A 51 -0.15 -0.53 1.36
CA VAL A 51 1.31 -0.39 1.29
C VAL A 51 1.70 0.92 0.60
N PHE A 52 2.69 1.61 1.16
CA PHE A 52 3.37 2.72 0.50
C PHE A 52 4.48 2.18 -0.41
N VAL A 53 4.53 2.65 -1.65
CA VAL A 53 5.49 2.22 -2.67
C VAL A 53 6.02 3.41 -3.44
N LYS A 54 7.31 3.39 -3.77
CA LYS A 54 7.92 4.37 -4.67
C LYS A 54 7.35 4.24 -6.08
N ALA A 55 6.90 5.37 -6.61
CA ALA A 55 6.35 5.47 -7.95
C ALA A 55 7.48 5.36 -8.98
N ASN A 56 7.51 4.23 -9.68
CA ASN A 56 8.46 3.92 -10.74
C ASN A 56 7.68 3.30 -11.92
N GLU A 57 8.20 3.40 -13.15
CA GLU A 57 7.56 2.79 -14.32
C GLU A 57 7.26 1.29 -14.15
N ARG A 58 8.15 0.56 -13.48
CA ARG A 58 7.96 -0.87 -13.19
C ARG A 58 6.76 -1.09 -12.27
N THR A 59 6.64 -0.30 -11.21
CA THR A 59 5.51 -0.36 -10.27
C THR A 59 4.21 -0.10 -11.02
N VAL A 60 4.18 0.93 -11.86
CA VAL A 60 3.04 1.29 -12.69
C VAL A 60 2.63 0.16 -13.64
N LYS A 61 3.59 -0.45 -14.35
CA LYS A 61 3.35 -1.62 -15.23
C LYS A 61 2.78 -2.82 -14.46
N ILE A 62 3.24 -3.03 -13.22
CA ILE A 62 2.68 -4.08 -12.34
C ILE A 62 1.23 -3.73 -11.98
N LEU A 63 0.99 -2.49 -11.53
CA LEU A 63 -0.33 -2.00 -11.12
C LEU A 63 -1.37 -2.13 -12.24
N GLN A 64 -1.01 -1.79 -13.49
CA GLN A 64 -1.86 -1.99 -14.66
C GLN A 64 -2.29 -3.46 -14.86
N ARG A 65 -1.42 -4.42 -14.53
CA ARG A 65 -1.74 -5.86 -14.63
C ARG A 65 -2.61 -6.37 -13.50
N VAL A 66 -2.53 -5.75 -12.32
CA VAL A 66 -3.27 -6.16 -11.12
C VAL A 66 -4.45 -5.23 -10.79
N GLN A 67 -4.76 -4.26 -11.67
CA GLN A 67 -5.77 -3.21 -11.48
C GLN A 67 -7.13 -3.73 -10.97
N PRO A 68 -7.66 -4.90 -11.39
CA PRO A 68 -8.95 -5.39 -10.86
C PRO A 68 -8.93 -5.77 -9.37
N TYR A 69 -7.75 -5.91 -8.76
CA TYR A 69 -7.57 -6.40 -7.40
C TYR A 69 -7.07 -5.32 -6.42
N VAL A 70 -6.62 -4.18 -6.95
CA VAL A 70 -6.04 -3.09 -6.16
C VAL A 70 -6.61 -1.75 -6.58
N THR A 71 -6.74 -0.85 -5.62
CA THR A 71 -6.86 0.59 -5.89
C THR A 71 -5.57 1.27 -5.46
N TYR A 72 -5.18 2.34 -6.13
CA TYR A 72 -3.99 3.10 -5.80
C TYR A 72 -4.17 4.58 -6.11
N GLY A 73 -3.43 5.42 -5.40
CA GLY A 73 -3.42 6.86 -5.60
C GLY A 73 -2.21 7.51 -4.95
N TYR A 74 -2.07 8.82 -5.17
CA TYR A 74 -1.01 9.63 -4.58
C TYR A 74 -1.53 10.22 -3.26
N PRO A 75 -1.04 9.75 -2.09
CA PRO A 75 -1.48 10.30 -0.82
C PRO A 75 -0.86 11.68 -0.59
N ASN A 76 -1.60 12.57 0.09
CA ASN A 76 -1.04 13.82 0.62
C ASN A 76 -0.46 13.59 2.04
N LEU A 77 0.29 14.56 2.55
CA LEU A 77 0.93 14.47 3.87
C LEU A 77 -0.08 14.18 4.99
N LYS A 78 -1.27 14.82 4.94
CA LYS A 78 -2.34 14.59 5.93
C LYS A 78 -2.83 13.15 5.89
N SER A 79 -3.06 12.57 4.71
CA SER A 79 -3.47 11.19 4.54
C SER A 79 -2.39 10.20 4.99
N VAL A 80 -1.11 10.48 4.69
CA VAL A 80 0.02 9.66 5.17
C VAL A 80 0.04 9.65 6.70
N LYS A 81 -0.06 10.83 7.31
CA LYS A 81 -0.14 11.00 8.76
C LYS A 81 -1.32 10.23 9.34
N ASP A 82 -2.54 10.52 8.89
CA ASP A 82 -3.76 9.89 9.39
C ASP A 82 -3.72 8.35 9.28
N LEU A 83 -3.16 7.81 8.19
CA LEU A 83 -3.02 6.37 7.99
C LEU A 83 -2.04 5.73 8.97
N ILE A 84 -0.88 6.35 9.18
CA ILE A 84 0.17 5.81 10.06
C ILE A 84 -0.28 5.88 11.52
N TYR A 85 -0.85 6.99 11.99
CA TYR A 85 -1.33 7.07 13.38
C TYR A 85 -2.53 6.15 13.65
N LYS A 86 -3.50 6.05 12.72
CA LYS A 86 -4.75 5.31 13.00
C LYS A 86 -4.67 3.83 12.67
N LYS A 87 -3.88 3.45 11.66
CA LYS A 87 -3.87 2.09 11.09
C LYS A 87 -2.45 1.50 10.98
N GLY A 88 -1.43 2.26 11.37
CA GLY A 88 -0.04 1.81 11.35
C GLY A 88 0.23 0.80 12.46
N LEU A 89 0.82 -0.33 12.06
CA LEU A 89 1.35 -1.34 12.97
C LEU A 89 2.83 -1.54 12.62
N GLY A 90 3.68 -1.64 13.63
CA GLY A 90 5.06 -2.06 13.50
C GLY A 90 5.16 -3.58 13.39
N LYS A 91 6.05 -4.06 12.54
CA LYS A 91 6.36 -5.49 12.40
C LYS A 91 7.65 -5.81 13.15
N ILE A 92 7.51 -6.40 14.33
CA ILE A 92 8.60 -6.77 15.24
C ILE A 92 8.57 -8.28 15.40
N GLU A 93 9.69 -8.99 15.22
CA GLU A 93 9.77 -10.44 15.39
C GLU A 93 8.65 -11.24 14.67
N LYS A 94 8.20 -10.74 13.51
CA LYS A 94 7.07 -11.27 12.70
C LYS A 94 5.67 -11.05 13.30
N GLN A 95 5.57 -10.48 14.50
CA GLN A 95 4.31 -10.03 15.10
C GLN A 95 3.97 -8.60 14.65
N ARG A 96 2.70 -8.21 14.83
CA ARG A 96 2.21 -6.86 14.51
C ARG A 96 1.83 -6.16 15.80
N VAL A 97 2.55 -5.09 16.11
CA VAL A 97 2.40 -4.35 17.35
C VAL A 97 1.94 -2.92 17.01
N PRO A 98 0.95 -2.37 17.73
CA PRO A 98 0.59 -0.96 17.60
C PRO A 98 1.77 -0.01 17.82
N LEU A 99 1.84 1.08 17.05
CA LEU A 99 2.86 2.11 17.22
C LEU A 99 2.46 3.04 18.38
N THR A 100 2.53 2.54 19.62
CA THR A 100 2.13 3.29 20.82
C THR A 100 3.30 3.87 21.59
N ASP A 101 4.49 3.29 21.45
CA ASP A 101 5.70 3.70 22.16
C ASP A 101 6.82 3.97 21.14
N ASN A 102 7.50 5.11 21.29
CA ASN A 102 8.65 5.48 20.47
C ASN A 102 9.84 4.53 20.69
N ASN A 103 9.95 3.90 21.87
CA ASN A 103 10.99 2.91 22.15
C ASN A 103 10.96 1.75 21.12
N ILE A 104 9.75 1.35 20.71
CA ILE A 104 9.56 0.29 19.70
C ILE A 104 10.12 0.71 18.34
N ILE A 105 9.95 1.99 17.99
CA ILE A 105 10.41 2.54 16.72
C ILE A 105 11.93 2.66 16.73
N GLU A 106 12.48 3.19 17.82
CA GLU A 106 13.93 3.34 18.01
C GLU A 106 14.65 1.99 18.01
N GLN A 107 14.09 0.95 18.63
CA GLN A 107 14.69 -0.39 18.62
C GLN A 107 14.85 -0.97 17.21
N GLU A 108 13.84 -0.79 16.33
CA GLU A 108 13.86 -1.36 14.98
C GLU A 108 14.52 -0.46 13.94
N LEU A 109 14.33 0.86 14.06
CA LEU A 109 14.70 1.86 13.05
C LEU A 109 15.69 2.91 13.55
N GLY A 110 16.08 2.91 14.83
CA GLY A 110 16.98 3.90 15.42
C GLY A 110 18.36 3.93 14.74
N LYS A 111 18.83 2.80 14.20
CA LYS A 111 20.04 2.72 13.37
C LYS A 111 19.99 3.58 12.09
N TYR A 112 18.80 3.98 11.66
CA TYR A 112 18.57 4.84 10.50
C TYR A 112 18.21 6.29 10.91
N GLY A 113 18.33 6.62 12.20
CA GLY A 113 17.98 7.94 12.73
C GLY A 113 16.47 8.18 12.83
N ILE A 114 15.65 7.12 12.90
CA ILE A 114 14.20 7.20 13.01
C ILE A 114 13.81 6.83 14.42
N LEU A 115 13.38 7.82 15.20
CA LEU A 115 13.17 7.68 16.64
C LEU A 115 11.68 7.70 17.02
N CYS A 116 10.84 8.35 16.22
CA CYS A 116 9.42 8.50 16.50
C CYS A 116 8.53 8.29 15.27
N ILE A 117 7.21 8.37 15.48
CA ILE A 117 6.21 8.24 14.42
C ILE A 117 6.33 9.39 13.42
N GLU A 118 6.66 10.59 13.88
CA GLU A 118 6.83 11.77 13.03
C GLU A 118 7.95 11.58 12.02
N ASP A 119 9.08 10.97 12.43
CA ASP A 119 10.19 10.63 11.53
C ASP A 119 9.73 9.62 10.47
N ILE A 120 8.93 8.61 10.86
CA ILE A 120 8.33 7.65 9.93
C ILE A 120 7.43 8.36 8.91
N VAL A 121 6.56 9.27 9.37
CA VAL A 121 5.65 10.03 8.49
C VAL A 121 6.44 10.87 7.50
N ASN A 122 7.47 11.57 7.98
CA ASN A 122 8.32 12.40 7.15
C ASN A 122 9.06 11.56 6.10
N GLU A 123 9.72 10.48 6.52
CA GLU A 123 10.48 9.58 5.67
C GLU A 123 9.61 8.95 4.56
N VAL A 124 8.36 8.58 4.88
CA VAL A 124 7.39 8.08 3.91
C VAL A 124 6.94 9.19 2.95
N ALA A 125 6.59 10.37 3.46
CA ALA A 125 6.04 11.46 2.66
C ALA A 125 7.03 11.99 1.62
N ILE A 126 8.31 12.13 1.98
CA ILE A 126 9.36 12.62 1.08
C ILE A 126 9.99 11.51 0.22
N VAL A 127 9.68 10.24 0.52
CA VAL A 127 10.36 9.06 -0.05
C VAL A 127 11.87 9.13 0.17
N GLY A 128 12.25 9.19 1.45
CA GLY A 128 13.63 9.39 1.88
C GLY A 128 14.57 8.18 1.63
N PRO A 129 15.82 8.26 2.10
CA PRO A 129 16.85 7.25 1.87
C PRO A 129 16.54 5.88 2.49
N HIS A 130 15.83 5.86 3.61
CA HIS A 130 15.46 4.67 4.41
C HIS A 130 13.99 4.27 4.23
N PHE A 131 13.34 4.77 3.17
CA PHE A 131 11.94 4.47 2.84
C PHE A 131 11.64 2.96 2.77
N LYS A 132 12.58 2.16 2.27
CA LYS A 132 12.38 0.71 2.13
C LYS A 132 12.29 0.02 3.49
N GLU A 133 13.14 0.43 4.41
CA GLU A 133 13.24 -0.07 5.78
C GLU A 133 11.96 0.31 6.54
N VAL A 134 11.57 1.58 6.47
CA VAL A 134 10.33 2.08 7.08
C VAL A 134 9.09 1.37 6.54
N THR A 135 8.94 1.27 5.23
CA THR A 135 7.76 0.59 4.67
C THR A 135 7.77 -0.92 4.88
N SER A 136 8.92 -1.53 5.20
CA SER A 136 9.02 -2.95 5.57
C SER A 136 8.66 -3.20 7.03
N PHE A 137 8.99 -2.26 7.90
CA PHE A 137 8.53 -2.23 9.28
C PHE A 137 7.02 -1.95 9.36
N LEU A 138 6.51 -1.01 8.57
CA LEU A 138 5.09 -0.66 8.56
C LEU A 138 4.20 -1.74 7.93
N SER A 139 3.10 -2.04 8.62
CA SER A 139 2.08 -2.99 8.18
C SER A 139 0.67 -2.39 8.31
N LEU A 140 0.17 -1.75 7.25
CA LEU A 140 -1.15 -1.09 7.23
C LEU A 140 -2.29 -2.08 6.95
N HIS A 141 -3.26 -2.13 7.85
CA HIS A 141 -4.50 -2.87 7.67
C HIS A 141 -5.67 -1.89 7.72
N THR A 142 -6.36 -1.74 6.60
CA THR A 142 -7.63 -1.02 6.56
C THR A 142 -8.71 -2.04 6.88
N GLN A 143 -9.35 -1.99 8.04
CA GLN A 143 -10.59 -2.74 8.22
C GLN A 143 -11.66 -2.09 7.35
N GLN A 144 -12.51 -2.91 6.71
CA GLN A 144 -13.75 -2.39 6.15
C GLN A 144 -14.64 -2.04 7.34
N ASP A 145 -14.98 -0.76 7.50
CA ASP A 145 -16.01 -0.37 8.44
C ASP A 145 -17.28 -1.14 8.06
N ARG A 146 -17.74 -2.03 8.94
CA ARG A 146 -18.91 -2.89 8.69
C ARG A 146 -20.24 -2.10 8.66
N ASN A 147 -20.22 -0.77 8.77
CA ASN A 147 -21.41 0.04 9.04
C ASN A 147 -21.89 0.89 7.85
N SER A 148 -21.80 0.41 6.60
CA SER A 148 -22.29 1.22 5.45
C SER A 148 -23.07 0.46 4.39
N THR A 149 -23.59 -0.73 4.70
CA THR A 149 -24.55 -1.43 3.82
C THR A 149 -25.62 -2.16 4.65
N GLU A 150 -26.37 -1.41 5.45
CA GLU A 150 -27.75 -1.75 5.82
C GLU A 150 -28.61 -0.55 5.41
N GLY A 151 -29.14 -0.59 4.19
CA GLY A 151 -29.94 0.52 3.68
C GLY A 151 -29.80 0.69 2.18
N LYS A 152 -30.29 -0.31 1.43
CA LYS A 152 -31.07 -0.16 0.18
C LYS A 152 -31.26 -1.53 -0.46
N GLU A 153 -32.14 -2.32 0.16
CA GLU A 153 -32.97 -3.25 -0.59
C GLU A 153 -34.42 -2.82 -0.34
N LYS A 154 -34.90 -1.94 -1.23
CA LYS A 154 -36.32 -1.74 -1.49
C LYS A 154 -36.52 -2.03 -2.98
N ALA A 155 -37.09 -3.20 -3.27
CA ALA A 155 -38.01 -3.45 -4.37
C ALA A 155 -38.75 -4.74 -4.02
#